data_AF-A0A9Q0W0I4-F1
#
_entry.id   AF-A0A9Q0W0I4-F1
#
_cell.length_a   1.000
_cell.length_b   1.000
_cell.length_c   1.000
_cell.angle_alpha   90.00
_cell.angle_beta   90.00
_cell.angle_gamma   90.00
#
_symmetry.space_group_name_H-M   'P 1'
#
loop_
_entity.id
_entity.type
_entity.pdbx_description
1 polymer ?
#
loop_
_entity_poly.entity_id
_entity_poly.type
_entity_poly.pdbx_seq_one_letter_code
_entity_poly.pdbx_strand_id
1 'polypeptide(L)'
;MWRNYCQSCTLPPLERLVRSTGASFRRPQGLYISLKEKGKILEVLKNWPERNIQVIVVTDGERILGLGDLGCQGMGIPVGKLSLYTALGGLRPSACLPVTIDVGTNNDRLLNNEFYIGLRRRRATGQEYAELLDEFMTAVKKNYGEKVLVQFEDFANHNAFELLAKYKPTHLVFNDDIQGTASVVLAGLLAALKLVGGTLADHTFLFLGAGEAGTGIAELIALEISKQTNAPLEETRKNIWLVDSKGLIVSSRKGSSLQHFKKPWAHDHEPIKGLLDAVKAIKPTVLIGSSGVGKTFTKEVVEAMASLNEKPIILALSNPTSQSECTAEEAYTWSEGRAIFASGSPFDPVEYNSKVYVPGQANNAYIFPGFGLGLIISGAIRVHDDMLLAASETLAEQVKQENFDRALIYPPFYNIRKISAKIAAKVAAKAYELGLASRLPRPKDLVKYAESCMYSPLYRSYR
;
A
#
# COMPACT_ATOMS: atom_id res chain seq x y z
N MET A 1 21.75 -3.34 -5.17
CA MET A 1 21.13 -4.66 -5.41
C MET A 1 19.63 -4.65 -5.07
N TRP A 2 19.21 -4.51 -3.79
CA TRP A 2 17.79 -4.54 -3.41
C TRP A 2 16.89 -3.53 -4.13
N ARG A 3 17.32 -2.27 -4.29
CA ARG A 3 16.57 -1.24 -5.01
C ARG A 3 16.22 -1.69 -6.45
N ASN A 4 17.21 -2.19 -7.19
CA ASN A 4 17.01 -2.65 -8.58
C ASN A 4 16.13 -3.90 -8.64
N TYR A 5 16.25 -4.81 -7.66
CA TYR A 5 15.38 -5.97 -7.54
C TYR A 5 13.93 -5.58 -7.24
N CYS A 6 13.69 -4.69 -6.26
CA CYS A 6 12.37 -4.14 -5.98
C CYS A 6 11.75 -3.50 -7.22
N GLN A 7 12.49 -2.64 -7.93
CA GLN A 7 12.00 -2.04 -9.17
C GLN A 7 11.63 -3.11 -10.20
N SER A 8 12.44 -4.15 -10.36
CA SER A 8 12.13 -5.26 -11.28
C SER A 8 10.87 -6.05 -10.88
N CYS A 9 10.60 -6.16 -9.58
CA CYS A 9 9.48 -6.91 -9.00
C CYS A 9 8.25 -6.06 -8.64
N THR A 10 8.29 -4.73 -8.79
CA THR A 10 7.14 -3.85 -8.56
C THR A 10 6.81 -3.02 -9.80
N LEU A 11 7.76 -2.28 -10.38
CA LEU A 11 7.55 -1.26 -11.42
C LEU A 11 8.92 -0.75 -11.95
N PRO A 12 9.17 -0.49 -13.25
CA PRO A 12 8.36 -0.74 -14.48
C PRO A 12 8.42 -2.14 -15.16
N PRO A 13 9.44 -3.02 -14.96
CA PRO A 13 9.50 -4.31 -15.66
C PRO A 13 8.28 -5.23 -15.41
N LEU A 14 7.71 -5.20 -14.20
CA LEU A 14 6.51 -5.98 -13.88
C LEU A 14 5.29 -5.52 -14.69
N GLU A 15 5.13 -4.22 -14.96
CA GLU A 15 4.06 -3.71 -15.83
C GLU A 15 4.12 -4.34 -17.23
N ARG A 16 5.31 -4.37 -17.83
CA ARG A 16 5.50 -5.00 -19.14
C ARG A 16 5.20 -6.49 -19.08
N LEU A 17 5.60 -7.16 -18.00
CA LEU A 17 5.35 -8.59 -17.82
C LEU A 17 3.85 -8.88 -17.70
N VAL A 18 3.11 -8.15 -16.85
CA VAL A 18 1.67 -8.35 -16.65
C VAL A 18 0.91 -8.10 -17.96
N ARG A 19 1.24 -7.02 -18.70
CA ARG A 19 0.60 -6.73 -20.00
C ARG A 19 0.89 -7.80 -21.07
N SER A 20 2.07 -8.41 -21.06
CA SER A 20 2.49 -9.42 -22.04
C SER A 20 2.41 -10.85 -21.53
N THR A 21 1.77 -11.10 -20.38
CA THR A 21 1.76 -12.42 -19.73
C THR A 21 1.23 -13.50 -20.66
N GLY A 22 0.16 -13.24 -21.43
CA GLY A 22 -0.37 -14.19 -22.39
C GLY A 22 0.64 -14.66 -23.44
N ALA A 23 1.40 -13.72 -24.02
CA ALA A 23 2.40 -14.02 -25.04
C ALA A 23 3.73 -14.57 -24.47
N SER A 24 4.03 -14.26 -23.19
CA SER A 24 5.30 -14.61 -22.54
C SER A 24 5.17 -15.76 -21.53
N PHE A 25 4.01 -16.41 -21.43
CA PHE A 25 3.76 -17.48 -20.46
C PHE A 25 4.65 -18.70 -20.75
N ARG A 26 5.49 -19.09 -19.78
CA ARG A 26 6.43 -20.22 -19.94
C ARG A 26 6.28 -21.28 -18.86
N ARG A 27 6.42 -20.89 -17.59
CA ARG A 27 6.24 -21.78 -16.43
C ARG A 27 5.13 -21.22 -15.56
N PRO A 28 4.11 -22.02 -15.20
CA PRO A 28 3.04 -21.55 -14.34
C PRO A 28 3.60 -21.18 -12.96
N GLN A 29 3.17 -20.03 -12.45
CA GLN A 29 3.47 -19.57 -11.09
C GLN A 29 2.14 -19.21 -10.41
N GLY A 30 1.98 -19.62 -9.16
CA GLY A 30 0.76 -19.37 -8.39
C GLY A 30 -0.39 -20.32 -8.71
N LEU A 31 -1.53 -20.04 -8.08
CA LEU A 31 -2.75 -20.81 -8.16
C LEU A 31 -3.88 -19.95 -8.74
N TYR A 32 -4.55 -20.46 -9.76
CA TYR A 32 -5.67 -19.78 -10.42
C TYR A 32 -6.97 -20.42 -9.97
N ILE A 33 -7.92 -19.60 -9.51
CA ILE A 33 -9.24 -20.03 -9.10
C ILE A 33 -10.24 -19.19 -9.89
N SER A 34 -11.07 -19.81 -10.70
CA SER A 34 -12.05 -19.11 -11.53
C SER A 34 -13.48 -19.42 -11.11
N LEU A 35 -14.44 -18.75 -11.74
CA LEU A 35 -15.86 -19.07 -11.57
C LEU A 35 -16.22 -20.53 -11.91
N LYS A 36 -15.39 -21.22 -12.72
CA LYS A 36 -15.60 -22.64 -13.07
C LYS A 36 -15.35 -23.58 -11.89
N GLU A 37 -14.56 -23.15 -10.92
CA GLU A 37 -14.18 -23.95 -9.74
C GLU A 37 -15.09 -23.68 -8.53
N LYS A 38 -16.15 -22.89 -8.69
CA LYS A 38 -17.16 -22.67 -7.65
C LYS A 38 -17.75 -24.00 -7.15
N GLY A 39 -17.81 -24.15 -5.82
CA GLY A 39 -18.17 -25.38 -5.11
C GLY A 39 -17.00 -26.35 -4.90
N LYS A 40 -15.82 -26.09 -5.48
CA LYS A 40 -14.65 -26.98 -5.44
C LYS A 40 -13.36 -26.27 -5.06
N ILE A 41 -13.42 -25.04 -4.53
CA ILE A 41 -12.20 -24.26 -4.25
C ILE A 41 -11.26 -24.99 -3.28
N LEU A 42 -11.80 -25.69 -2.27
CA LEU A 42 -11.00 -26.48 -1.35
C LEU A 42 -10.19 -27.59 -2.06
N GLU A 43 -10.76 -28.21 -3.09
CA GLU A 43 -10.06 -29.24 -3.88
C GLU A 43 -8.92 -28.61 -4.69
N VAL A 44 -9.15 -27.43 -5.27
CA VAL A 44 -8.12 -26.66 -5.99
C VAL A 44 -6.97 -26.29 -5.06
N LEU A 45 -7.26 -25.81 -3.84
CA LEU A 45 -6.22 -25.52 -2.84
C LEU A 45 -5.38 -26.76 -2.48
N LYS A 46 -5.99 -27.95 -2.44
CA LYS A 46 -5.29 -29.20 -2.12
C LYS A 46 -4.32 -29.66 -3.22
N ASN A 47 -4.45 -29.17 -4.44
CA ASN A 47 -3.52 -29.43 -5.53
C ASN A 47 -2.19 -28.68 -5.35
N TRP A 48 -2.15 -27.63 -4.52
CA TRP A 48 -0.90 -26.95 -4.18
C TRP A 48 0.02 -27.90 -3.37
N PRO A 49 1.30 -28.07 -3.76
CA PRO A 49 2.17 -29.08 -3.15
C PRO A 49 2.58 -28.74 -1.72
N GLU A 50 2.65 -27.46 -1.37
CA GLU A 50 3.04 -27.02 -0.03
C GLU A 50 1.83 -26.99 0.91
N ARG A 51 1.95 -27.66 2.06
CA ARG A 51 0.85 -27.75 3.05
C ARG A 51 0.86 -26.63 4.08
N ASN A 52 2.04 -26.07 4.35
CA ASN A 52 2.25 -25.09 5.43
C ASN A 52 2.31 -23.66 4.89
N ILE A 53 1.21 -23.21 4.28
CA ILE A 53 1.09 -21.84 3.79
C ILE A 53 0.87 -20.88 4.96
N GLN A 54 1.63 -19.79 4.97
CA GLN A 54 1.56 -18.73 5.98
C GLN A 54 1.11 -17.39 5.38
N VAL A 55 1.41 -17.14 4.11
CA VAL A 55 1.01 -15.91 3.41
C VAL A 55 0.44 -16.25 2.05
N ILE A 56 -0.76 -15.72 1.82
CA ILE A 56 -1.42 -15.67 0.53
C ILE A 56 -1.44 -14.21 0.10
N VAL A 57 -0.99 -13.92 -1.12
CA VAL A 57 -1.30 -12.65 -1.78
C VAL A 57 -2.30 -12.97 -2.88
N VAL A 58 -3.45 -12.32 -2.85
CA VAL A 58 -4.57 -12.58 -3.76
C VAL A 58 -4.99 -11.31 -4.48
N THR A 59 -5.30 -11.43 -5.77
CA THR A 59 -5.84 -10.36 -6.61
C THR A 59 -6.95 -10.91 -7.52
N ASP A 60 -7.89 -10.07 -7.94
CA ASP A 60 -8.80 -10.35 -9.06
C ASP A 60 -8.42 -9.62 -10.36
N GLY A 61 -7.31 -8.86 -10.32
CA GLY A 61 -6.76 -8.12 -11.45
C GLY A 61 -7.60 -6.95 -11.96
N GLU A 62 -8.59 -6.47 -11.20
CA GLU A 62 -9.49 -5.39 -11.65
C GLU A 62 -8.81 -4.03 -11.70
N ARG A 63 -7.85 -3.77 -10.81
CA ARG A 63 -7.17 -2.48 -10.70
C ARG A 63 -5.67 -2.68 -10.53
N ILE A 64 -5.00 -3.26 -11.53
CA ILE A 64 -3.55 -3.45 -11.47
C ILE A 64 -2.86 -2.09 -11.57
N LEU A 65 -2.34 -1.59 -10.44
CA LEU A 65 -1.64 -0.30 -10.35
C LEU A 65 -2.47 0.83 -11.00
N GLY A 66 -1.84 1.65 -11.86
CA GLY A 66 -2.51 2.63 -12.72
C GLY A 66 -2.89 2.11 -14.12
N LEU A 67 -2.87 0.78 -14.34
CA LEU A 67 -3.08 0.16 -15.66
C LEU A 67 -4.52 -0.29 -15.90
N GLY A 68 -5.32 -0.38 -14.83
CA GLY A 68 -6.71 -0.80 -14.86
C GLY A 68 -6.88 -2.32 -14.86
N ASP A 69 -7.96 -2.78 -15.49
CA ASP A 69 -8.37 -4.19 -15.50
C ASP A 69 -7.49 -5.02 -16.43
N LEU A 70 -6.75 -5.97 -15.84
CA LEU A 70 -5.93 -6.95 -16.56
C LEU A 70 -6.38 -8.40 -16.32
N GLY A 71 -7.51 -8.61 -15.63
CA GLY A 71 -8.11 -9.92 -15.38
C GLY A 71 -7.11 -10.94 -14.83
N CYS A 72 -7.14 -12.14 -15.40
CA CYS A 72 -6.27 -13.25 -15.00
C CYS A 72 -4.77 -12.97 -15.20
N GLN A 73 -4.40 -12.01 -16.06
CA GLN A 73 -2.99 -11.62 -16.23
C GLN A 73 -2.42 -10.90 -15.00
N GLY A 74 -3.27 -10.45 -14.07
CA GLY A 74 -2.88 -9.84 -12.80
C GLY A 74 -1.98 -10.69 -11.90
N MET A 75 -1.87 -12.01 -12.12
CA MET A 75 -1.04 -12.95 -11.34
C MET A 75 0.40 -12.49 -11.10
N GLY A 76 0.98 -11.73 -12.04
CA GLY A 76 2.33 -11.18 -11.87
C GLY A 76 2.51 -10.37 -10.59
N ILE A 77 1.45 -9.69 -10.12
CA ILE A 77 1.50 -8.86 -8.91
C ILE A 77 1.66 -9.73 -7.64
N PRO A 78 0.77 -10.71 -7.32
CA PRO A 78 0.99 -11.64 -6.22
C PRO A 78 2.36 -12.31 -6.23
N VAL A 79 2.83 -12.75 -7.40
CA VAL A 79 4.15 -13.38 -7.57
C VAL A 79 5.28 -12.40 -7.20
N GLY A 80 5.21 -11.16 -7.69
CA GLY A 80 6.16 -10.10 -7.36
C GLY A 80 6.17 -9.76 -5.85
N LYS A 81 4.99 -9.54 -5.26
CA LYS A 81 4.83 -9.23 -3.83
C LYS A 81 5.39 -10.34 -2.93
N LEU A 82 5.10 -11.61 -3.22
CA LEU A 82 5.62 -12.74 -2.44
C LEU A 82 7.13 -12.95 -2.62
N SER A 83 7.67 -12.61 -3.78
CA SER A 83 9.12 -12.57 -4.00
C SER A 83 9.77 -11.53 -3.08
N LEU A 84 9.12 -10.38 -2.87
CA LEU A 84 9.59 -9.33 -1.96
C LEU A 84 9.39 -9.68 -0.48
N TYR A 85 8.31 -10.37 -0.11
CA TYR A 85 8.18 -10.97 1.21
C TYR A 85 9.39 -11.84 1.57
N THR A 86 9.84 -12.65 0.61
CA THR A 86 11.02 -13.52 0.78
C THR A 86 12.32 -12.72 0.79
N ALA A 87 12.53 -11.89 -0.22
CA ALA A 87 13.76 -11.12 -0.41
C ALA A 87 14.00 -10.11 0.71
N LEU A 88 12.98 -9.33 1.07
CA LEU A 88 13.08 -8.20 1.99
C LEU A 88 12.68 -8.58 3.42
N GLY A 89 11.61 -9.35 3.56
CA GLY A 89 11.06 -9.77 4.86
C GLY A 89 11.62 -11.10 5.36
N GLY A 90 12.40 -11.82 4.56
CA GLY A 90 12.91 -13.13 4.95
C GLY A 90 11.80 -14.16 5.16
N LEU A 91 10.65 -14.02 4.52
CA LEU A 91 9.65 -15.08 4.57
C LEU A 91 10.13 -16.32 3.79
N ARG A 92 9.74 -17.51 4.22
CA ARG A 92 10.10 -18.74 3.48
C ARG A 92 9.26 -18.81 2.20
N PRO A 93 9.88 -18.98 1.01
CA PRO A 93 9.13 -19.01 -0.24
C PRO A 93 8.17 -20.21 -0.34
N SER A 94 8.47 -21.34 0.32
CA SER A 94 7.57 -22.50 0.40
C SER A 94 6.32 -22.25 1.25
N ALA A 95 6.29 -21.17 2.05
CA ALA A 95 5.13 -20.77 2.85
C ALA A 95 4.29 -19.68 2.16
N CYS A 96 4.63 -19.32 0.92
CA CYS A 96 4.01 -18.28 0.12
C CYS A 96 3.11 -18.90 -0.96
N LEU A 97 1.90 -18.40 -1.12
CA LEU A 97 0.96 -18.85 -2.15
C LEU A 97 0.40 -17.64 -2.94
N PRO A 98 0.85 -17.40 -4.18
CA PRO A 98 0.26 -16.39 -5.05
C PRO A 98 -1.07 -16.90 -5.61
N VAL A 99 -2.13 -16.10 -5.53
CA VAL A 99 -3.47 -16.47 -6.01
C VAL A 99 -4.04 -15.40 -6.94
N THR A 100 -4.69 -15.84 -8.02
CA THR A 100 -5.56 -14.98 -8.83
C THR A 100 -6.96 -15.56 -8.87
N ILE A 101 -7.94 -14.72 -8.53
CA ILE A 101 -9.37 -15.02 -8.64
C ILE A 101 -9.86 -14.50 -9.99
N ASP A 102 -10.08 -15.41 -10.95
CA ASP A 102 -10.52 -15.05 -12.30
C ASP A 102 -12.05 -15.10 -12.43
N VAL A 103 -12.67 -13.93 -12.32
CA VAL A 103 -14.11 -13.73 -12.52
C VAL A 103 -14.44 -13.18 -13.91
N GLY A 104 -13.49 -13.19 -14.84
CA GLY A 104 -13.56 -12.49 -16.12
C GLY A 104 -12.84 -11.14 -16.11
N THR A 105 -12.95 -10.41 -17.21
CA THR A 105 -12.34 -9.06 -17.37
C THR A 105 -13.27 -8.16 -18.18
N ASN A 106 -13.33 -6.89 -17.82
CA ASN A 106 -14.00 -5.85 -18.59
C ASN A 106 -13.08 -5.21 -19.63
N ASN A 107 -11.84 -5.70 -19.79
CA ASN A 107 -10.91 -5.21 -20.79
C ASN A 107 -11.16 -5.84 -22.17
N ASP A 108 -11.80 -5.09 -23.06
CA ASP A 108 -12.10 -5.52 -24.43
C ASP A 108 -10.88 -5.97 -25.23
N ARG A 109 -9.71 -5.35 -24.99
CA ARG A 109 -8.48 -5.75 -25.69
C ARG A 109 -8.06 -7.15 -25.28
N LEU A 110 -8.21 -7.51 -24.01
CA LEU A 110 -7.89 -8.85 -23.52
C LEU A 110 -8.92 -9.88 -23.97
N LEU A 111 -10.21 -9.55 -23.94
CA LEU A 111 -11.27 -10.44 -24.43
C LEU A 111 -11.06 -10.85 -25.90
N ASN A 112 -10.58 -9.91 -26.72
CA ASN A 112 -10.30 -10.13 -28.15
C ASN A 112 -8.87 -10.65 -28.44
N ASN A 113 -8.00 -10.77 -27.43
CA ASN A 113 -6.62 -11.21 -27.64
C ASN A 113 -6.54 -12.74 -27.62
N GLU A 114 -6.07 -13.38 -28.70
CA GLU A 114 -5.93 -14.84 -28.80
C GLU A 114 -5.05 -15.47 -27.70
N PHE A 115 -4.10 -14.70 -27.14
CA PHE A 115 -3.20 -15.16 -26.08
C PHE A 115 -3.72 -14.89 -24.66
N TYR A 116 -4.93 -14.33 -24.49
CA TYR A 116 -5.49 -14.12 -23.16
C TYR A 116 -5.72 -15.46 -22.44
N ILE A 117 -5.15 -15.58 -21.23
CA ILE A 117 -5.11 -16.82 -20.45
C ILE A 117 -6.32 -17.00 -19.52
N GLY A 118 -7.14 -15.96 -19.34
CA GLY A 118 -8.27 -15.97 -18.41
C GLY A 118 -9.60 -16.34 -19.06
N LEU A 119 -10.67 -16.27 -18.26
CA LEU A 119 -12.03 -16.44 -18.73
C LEU A 119 -12.40 -15.33 -19.72
N ARG A 120 -12.72 -15.72 -20.96
CA ARG A 120 -13.21 -14.81 -22.02
C ARG A 120 -14.67 -14.43 -21.81
N ARG A 121 -14.94 -13.73 -20.70
CA ARG A 121 -16.23 -13.14 -20.34
C ARG A 121 -16.01 -11.84 -19.58
N ARG A 122 -17.03 -10.98 -19.57
CA ARG A 122 -17.08 -9.82 -18.66
C ARG A 122 -17.08 -10.29 -17.20
N ARG A 123 -16.61 -9.40 -16.31
CA ARG A 123 -16.54 -9.68 -14.88
C ARG A 123 -17.90 -10.06 -14.32
N ALA A 124 -17.94 -11.12 -13.51
CA ALA A 124 -19.08 -11.35 -12.63
C ALA A 124 -19.18 -10.23 -11.59
N THR A 125 -20.41 -9.86 -11.23
CA THR A 125 -20.70 -8.81 -10.25
C THR A 125 -21.76 -9.27 -9.25
N GLY A 126 -21.92 -8.52 -8.17
CA GLY A 126 -22.95 -8.79 -7.15
C GLY A 126 -22.78 -10.17 -6.50
N GLN A 127 -23.88 -10.90 -6.40
CA GLN A 127 -23.95 -12.16 -5.66
C GLN A 127 -23.00 -13.25 -6.20
N GLU A 128 -22.85 -13.37 -7.53
CA GLU A 128 -21.98 -14.40 -8.14
C GLU A 128 -20.51 -14.20 -7.71
N TYR A 129 -20.04 -12.95 -7.69
CA TYR A 129 -18.71 -12.57 -7.22
C TYR A 129 -18.57 -12.81 -5.71
N ALA A 130 -19.51 -12.33 -4.92
CA ALA A 130 -19.47 -12.42 -3.47
C ALA A 130 -19.43 -13.88 -2.98
N GLU A 131 -20.20 -14.77 -3.60
CA GLU A 131 -20.24 -16.19 -3.24
C GLU A 131 -18.90 -16.90 -3.52
N LEU A 132 -18.23 -16.57 -4.63
CA LEU A 132 -16.91 -17.13 -4.95
C LEU A 132 -15.85 -16.69 -3.93
N LEU A 133 -15.85 -15.40 -3.56
CA LEU A 133 -14.90 -14.86 -2.59
C LEU A 133 -15.16 -15.43 -1.18
N ASP A 134 -16.43 -15.59 -0.78
CA ASP A 134 -16.79 -16.22 0.49
C ASP A 134 -16.36 -17.69 0.55
N GLU A 135 -16.58 -18.44 -0.53
CA GLU A 135 -16.11 -19.81 -0.64
C GLU A 135 -14.58 -19.87 -0.56
N PHE A 136 -13.88 -18.97 -1.25
CA PHE A 136 -12.42 -18.90 -1.21
C PHE A 136 -11.90 -18.64 0.20
N MET A 137 -12.39 -17.61 0.88
CA MET A 137 -11.95 -17.27 2.24
C MET A 137 -12.25 -18.39 3.22
N THR A 138 -13.42 -19.02 3.10
CA THR A 138 -13.79 -20.19 3.90
C THR A 138 -12.87 -21.39 3.65
N ALA A 139 -12.57 -21.68 2.38
CA ALA A 139 -11.69 -22.78 1.99
C ALA A 139 -10.25 -22.54 2.46
N VAL A 140 -9.74 -21.30 2.35
CA VAL A 140 -8.41 -20.89 2.86
C VAL A 140 -8.31 -21.14 4.36
N LYS A 141 -9.26 -20.63 5.14
CA LYS A 141 -9.29 -20.86 6.59
C LYS A 141 -9.39 -22.34 6.94
N LYS A 142 -10.24 -23.10 6.25
CA LYS A 142 -10.41 -24.54 6.46
C LYS A 142 -9.14 -25.33 6.16
N ASN A 143 -8.38 -24.94 5.14
CA ASN A 143 -7.20 -25.67 4.68
C ASN A 143 -5.91 -25.28 5.42
N TYR A 144 -5.73 -23.98 5.72
CA TYR A 144 -4.48 -23.43 6.26
C TYR A 144 -4.60 -22.89 7.69
N GLY A 145 -5.83 -22.84 8.25
CA GLY A 145 -6.10 -22.44 9.63
C GLY A 145 -6.24 -20.92 9.84
N GLU A 146 -6.49 -20.53 11.09
CA GLU A 146 -6.80 -19.14 11.49
C GLU A 146 -5.63 -18.15 11.36
N LYS A 147 -4.40 -18.65 11.21
CA LYS A 147 -3.16 -17.86 11.27
C LYS A 147 -2.57 -17.54 9.90
N VAL A 148 -3.20 -18.03 8.83
CA VAL A 148 -2.76 -17.71 7.47
C VAL A 148 -3.07 -16.24 7.18
N LEU A 149 -2.06 -15.47 6.78
CA LEU A 149 -2.24 -14.11 6.33
C LEU A 149 -2.80 -14.13 4.91
N VAL A 150 -3.94 -13.48 4.69
CA VAL A 150 -4.47 -13.21 3.36
C VAL A 150 -4.30 -11.72 3.07
N GLN A 151 -3.37 -11.41 2.17
CA GLN A 151 -3.16 -10.06 1.66
C GLN A 151 -3.96 -9.85 0.37
N PHE A 152 -4.91 -8.91 0.40
CA PHE A 152 -5.61 -8.42 -0.80
C PHE A 152 -4.75 -7.39 -1.53
N GLU A 153 -4.75 -7.47 -2.85
CA GLU A 153 -3.91 -6.65 -3.72
C GLU A 153 -4.63 -6.32 -5.04
N ASP A 154 -4.59 -5.06 -5.47
CA ASP A 154 -5.06 -4.58 -6.78
C ASP A 154 -6.54 -4.92 -7.11
N PHE A 155 -7.39 -4.94 -6.09
CA PHE A 155 -8.85 -4.96 -6.25
C PHE A 155 -9.38 -3.56 -6.60
N ALA A 156 -10.55 -3.45 -7.24
CA ALA A 156 -11.18 -2.14 -7.40
C ALA A 156 -11.65 -1.56 -6.06
N ASN A 157 -11.64 -0.22 -5.93
CA ASN A 157 -11.94 0.50 -4.70
C ASN A 157 -13.14 -0.04 -3.90
N HIS A 158 -14.28 -0.27 -4.55
CA HIS A 158 -15.48 -0.75 -3.87
C HIS A 158 -15.28 -2.15 -3.26
N ASN A 159 -14.75 -3.09 -4.04
CA ASN A 159 -14.43 -4.45 -3.60
C ASN A 159 -13.35 -4.43 -2.51
N ALA A 160 -12.28 -3.64 -2.67
CA ALA A 160 -11.19 -3.58 -1.70
C ALA A 160 -11.68 -3.20 -0.29
N PHE A 161 -12.52 -2.15 -0.19
CA PHE A 161 -13.10 -1.73 1.09
C PHE A 161 -14.10 -2.75 1.65
N GLU A 162 -14.99 -3.28 0.81
CA GLU A 162 -15.99 -4.26 1.24
C GLU A 162 -15.35 -5.57 1.74
N LEU A 163 -14.38 -6.11 1.00
CA LEU A 163 -13.66 -7.33 1.36
C LEU A 163 -12.87 -7.14 2.65
N LEU A 164 -12.15 -6.02 2.80
CA LEU A 164 -11.40 -5.74 4.02
C LEU A 164 -12.35 -5.62 5.22
N ALA A 165 -13.44 -4.86 5.09
CA ALA A 165 -14.42 -4.68 6.17
C ALA A 165 -15.11 -6.01 6.55
N LYS A 166 -15.46 -6.83 5.56
CA LYS A 166 -16.14 -8.12 5.76
C LYS A 166 -15.25 -9.15 6.43
N TYR A 167 -13.98 -9.25 6.04
CA TYR A 167 -13.10 -10.32 6.51
C TYR A 167 -12.18 -9.91 7.67
N LYS A 168 -11.97 -8.61 7.95
CA LYS A 168 -11.19 -8.14 9.12
C LYS A 168 -11.65 -8.77 10.44
N PRO A 169 -12.96 -8.96 10.75
CA PRO A 169 -13.39 -9.59 11.99
C PRO A 169 -13.14 -11.10 12.04
N THR A 170 -13.06 -11.77 10.89
CA THR A 170 -13.09 -13.23 10.79
C THR A 170 -11.75 -13.85 10.39
N HIS A 171 -10.84 -13.12 9.76
CA HIS A 171 -9.58 -13.66 9.22
C HIS A 171 -8.40 -12.74 9.55
N LEU A 172 -7.17 -13.26 9.47
CA LEU A 172 -5.96 -12.45 9.44
C LEU A 172 -5.80 -11.86 8.02
N VAL A 173 -6.43 -10.71 7.78
CA VAL A 173 -6.40 -10.03 6.47
C VAL A 173 -5.68 -8.69 6.54
N PHE A 174 -5.05 -8.35 5.42
CA PHE A 174 -4.36 -7.09 5.19
C PHE A 174 -4.62 -6.66 3.74
N ASN A 175 -4.80 -5.37 3.48
CA ASN A 175 -4.81 -4.85 2.11
C ASN A 175 -3.64 -3.88 1.96
N ASP A 176 -2.69 -4.17 1.08
CA ASP A 176 -1.47 -3.36 0.96
C ASP A 176 -1.74 -2.01 0.32
N ASP A 177 -2.69 -1.93 -0.62
CA ASP A 177 -3.07 -0.69 -1.30
C ASP A 177 -3.72 0.33 -0.36
N ILE A 178 -4.51 -0.14 0.60
CA ILE A 178 -5.15 0.67 1.64
C ILE A 178 -4.21 0.87 2.83
N GLN A 179 -3.85 -0.22 3.51
CA GLN A 179 -3.19 -0.18 4.82
C GLN A 179 -1.66 -0.06 4.71
N GLY A 180 -1.05 -0.74 3.74
CA GLY A 180 0.39 -0.64 3.49
C GLY A 180 0.81 0.74 3.01
N THR A 181 0.05 1.28 2.04
CA THR A 181 0.23 2.66 1.55
C THR A 181 0.04 3.68 2.67
N ALA A 182 -1.00 3.53 3.50
CA ALA A 182 -1.23 4.39 4.65
C ALA A 182 -0.03 4.38 5.60
N SER A 183 0.50 3.20 5.92
CA SER A 183 1.62 3.05 6.85
C SER A 183 2.93 3.65 6.31
N VAL A 184 3.27 3.42 5.02
CA VAL A 184 4.50 3.98 4.46
C VAL A 184 4.42 5.51 4.36
N VAL A 185 3.26 6.06 4.00
CA VAL A 185 3.08 7.52 3.89
C VAL A 185 3.14 8.17 5.27
N LEU A 186 2.48 7.58 6.27
CA LEU A 186 2.57 8.07 7.65
C LEU A 186 4.02 8.05 8.15
N ALA A 187 4.79 7.00 7.85
CA ALA A 187 6.22 6.95 8.20
C ALA A 187 7.01 8.09 7.55
N GLY A 188 6.75 8.39 6.27
CA GLY A 188 7.37 9.51 5.58
C GLY A 188 7.01 10.86 6.20
N LEU A 189 5.75 11.04 6.60
CA LEU A 189 5.29 12.26 7.29
C LEU A 189 5.95 12.41 8.66
N LEU A 190 5.97 11.36 9.47
CA LEU A 190 6.65 11.35 10.78
C LEU A 190 8.15 11.66 10.65
N ALA A 191 8.80 11.14 9.59
CA ALA A 191 10.19 11.49 9.30
C ALA A 191 10.33 12.95 8.84
N ALA A 192 9.41 13.45 8.01
CA ALA A 192 9.42 14.83 7.54
C ALA A 192 9.27 15.86 8.67
N LEU A 193 8.57 15.52 9.76
CA LEU A 193 8.49 16.38 10.95
C LEU A 193 9.85 16.76 11.53
N LYS A 194 10.88 15.91 11.37
CA LYS A 194 12.26 16.27 11.79
C LYS A 194 12.89 17.36 10.93
N LEU A 195 12.38 17.59 9.73
CA LEU A 195 12.85 18.63 8.80
C LEU A 195 12.04 19.92 8.91
N VAL A 196 10.72 19.81 9.16
CA VAL A 196 9.80 20.96 9.25
C VAL A 196 9.57 21.46 10.68
N GLY A 197 9.79 20.61 11.69
CA GLY A 197 9.42 20.90 13.08
C GLY A 197 7.93 20.68 13.35
N GLY A 198 7.54 20.79 14.62
CA GLY A 198 6.15 20.60 15.04
C GLY A 198 5.71 19.13 15.15
N THR A 199 4.41 18.94 15.23
CA THR A 199 3.71 17.66 15.40
C THR A 199 2.74 17.43 14.24
N LEU A 200 2.24 16.20 14.06
CA LEU A 200 1.23 15.93 13.02
C LEU A 200 -0.04 16.78 13.20
N ALA A 201 -0.39 17.13 14.44
CA ALA A 201 -1.57 17.93 14.75
C ALA A 201 -1.46 19.39 14.27
N ASP A 202 -0.24 19.90 14.09
CA ASP A 202 0.03 21.27 13.62
C ASP A 202 -0.17 21.45 12.11
N HIS A 203 -0.38 20.34 11.39
CA HIS A 203 -0.46 20.32 9.95
C HIS A 203 -1.90 20.21 9.42
N THR A 204 -2.16 20.95 8.34
CA THR A 204 -3.35 20.79 7.50
C THR A 204 -2.98 20.00 6.25
N PHE A 205 -3.75 18.94 5.97
CA PHE A 205 -3.51 17.99 4.89
C PHE A 205 -4.54 18.17 3.77
N LEU A 206 -4.07 18.21 2.53
CA LEU A 206 -4.93 18.20 1.34
C LEU A 206 -4.53 17.04 0.42
N PHE A 207 -5.50 16.22 0.05
CA PHE A 207 -5.31 15.11 -0.87
C PHE A 207 -5.94 15.42 -2.22
N LEU A 208 -5.22 15.11 -3.30
CA LEU A 208 -5.82 14.90 -4.62
C LEU A 208 -5.98 13.39 -4.85
N GLY A 209 -7.22 12.92 -4.84
CA GLY A 209 -7.55 11.49 -4.87
C GLY A 209 -8.20 11.05 -3.55
N ALA A 210 -9.38 10.46 -3.66
CA ALA A 210 -10.17 9.98 -2.51
C ALA A 210 -10.64 8.54 -2.74
N GLY A 211 -9.73 7.68 -3.21
CA GLY A 211 -9.92 6.23 -3.34
C GLY A 211 -9.32 5.47 -2.16
N GLU A 212 -8.92 4.22 -2.40
CA GLU A 212 -8.26 3.32 -1.44
C GLU A 212 -7.08 3.99 -0.70
N ALA A 213 -6.07 4.42 -1.45
CA ALA A 213 -4.87 5.02 -0.87
C ALA A 213 -5.20 6.32 -0.11
N GLY A 214 -5.86 7.28 -0.75
CA GLY A 214 -6.12 8.60 -0.16
C GLY A 214 -6.90 8.53 1.16
N THR A 215 -7.97 7.74 1.22
CA THR A 215 -8.79 7.62 2.43
C THR A 215 -8.14 6.72 3.49
N GLY A 216 -7.39 5.69 3.09
CA GLY A 216 -6.59 4.87 4.01
C GLY A 216 -5.48 5.67 4.70
N ILE A 217 -4.72 6.47 3.93
CA ILE A 217 -3.69 7.37 4.47
C ILE A 217 -4.33 8.39 5.42
N ALA A 218 -5.42 9.04 5.00
CA ALA A 218 -6.12 10.04 5.80
C ALA A 218 -6.58 9.46 7.16
N GLU A 219 -7.15 8.26 7.17
CA GLU A 219 -7.60 7.59 8.40
C GLU A 219 -6.43 7.26 9.34
N LEU A 220 -5.30 6.79 8.79
CA LEU A 220 -4.14 6.45 9.62
C LEU A 220 -3.45 7.70 10.20
N ILE A 221 -3.42 8.81 9.45
CA ILE A 221 -2.96 10.11 9.97
C ILE A 221 -3.86 10.58 11.10
N ALA A 222 -5.19 10.57 10.91
CA ALA A 222 -6.16 10.96 11.94
C ALA A 222 -5.99 10.10 13.20
N LEU A 223 -5.82 8.78 13.03
CA LEU A 223 -5.59 7.87 14.14
C LEU A 223 -4.30 8.18 14.90
N GLU A 224 -3.19 8.43 14.21
CA GLU A 224 -1.93 8.80 14.84
C GLU A 224 -2.05 10.12 15.62
N ILE A 225 -2.68 11.15 15.02
CA ILE A 225 -2.95 12.42 15.70
C ILE A 225 -3.82 12.18 16.95
N SER A 226 -4.83 11.33 16.86
CA SER A 226 -5.73 11.00 17.97
C SER A 226 -4.96 10.33 19.11
N LYS A 227 -4.04 9.42 18.80
CA LYS A 227 -3.17 8.77 19.79
C LYS A 227 -2.19 9.75 20.44
N GLN A 228 -1.60 10.66 19.67
CA GLN A 228 -0.64 11.66 20.18
C GLN A 228 -1.31 12.71 21.07
N THR A 229 -2.55 13.11 20.75
CA THR A 229 -3.26 14.22 21.40
C THR A 229 -4.31 13.78 22.41
N ASN A 230 -4.69 12.50 22.41
CA ASN A 230 -5.89 11.96 23.08
C ASN A 230 -7.21 12.61 22.61
N ALA A 231 -7.23 13.32 21.48
CA ALA A 231 -8.45 13.87 20.91
C ALA A 231 -9.30 12.78 20.22
N PRO A 232 -10.63 12.90 20.19
CA PRO A 232 -11.48 11.99 19.43
C PRO A 232 -11.15 12.00 17.93
N LEU A 233 -11.27 10.85 17.26
CA LEU A 233 -10.98 10.72 15.82
C LEU A 233 -11.71 11.79 14.97
N GLU A 234 -12.99 12.04 15.24
CA GLU A 234 -13.76 13.05 14.49
C GLU A 234 -13.15 14.45 14.57
N GLU A 235 -12.50 14.81 15.69
CA GLU A 235 -11.80 16.08 15.82
C GLU A 235 -10.54 16.12 14.96
N THR A 236 -9.77 15.02 14.98
CA THR A 236 -8.52 14.92 14.22
C THR A 236 -8.73 14.90 12.71
N ARG A 237 -9.88 14.44 12.23
CA ARG A 237 -10.22 14.46 10.80
C ARG A 237 -10.43 15.88 10.26
N LYS A 238 -10.73 16.89 11.10
CA LYS A 238 -11.05 18.26 10.66
C LYS A 238 -9.93 18.97 9.90
N ASN A 239 -8.67 18.59 10.16
CA ASN A 239 -7.50 19.15 9.47
C ASN A 239 -7.15 18.39 8.18
N ILE A 240 -7.96 17.42 7.78
CA ILE A 240 -7.69 16.54 6.64
C ILE A 240 -8.78 16.70 5.57
N TRP A 241 -8.37 17.16 4.39
CA TRP A 241 -9.23 17.51 3.27
C TRP A 241 -8.91 16.65 2.05
N LEU A 242 -9.95 16.25 1.30
CA LEU A 242 -9.81 15.38 0.14
C LEU A 242 -10.54 15.95 -1.07
N VAL A 243 -9.91 15.87 -2.24
CA VAL A 243 -10.47 16.26 -3.54
C VAL A 243 -10.64 15.00 -4.38
N ASP A 244 -11.84 14.78 -4.93
CA ASP A 244 -12.11 13.73 -5.91
C ASP A 244 -12.42 14.30 -7.29
N SER A 245 -12.82 13.45 -8.25
CA SER A 245 -13.10 13.87 -9.63
C SER A 245 -14.21 14.92 -9.76
N LYS A 246 -14.98 15.19 -8.70
CA LYS A 246 -16.03 16.22 -8.67
C LYS A 246 -15.65 17.44 -7.82
N GLY A 247 -14.42 17.50 -7.31
CA GLY A 247 -13.91 18.58 -6.47
C GLY A 247 -13.75 18.20 -4.99
N LEU A 248 -13.65 19.21 -4.12
CA LEU A 248 -13.48 19.06 -2.68
C LEU A 248 -14.65 18.28 -2.06
N ILE A 249 -14.34 17.35 -1.17
CA ILE A 249 -15.32 16.57 -0.41
C ILE A 249 -15.81 17.44 0.75
N VAL A 250 -17.10 17.82 0.70
CA VAL A 250 -17.72 18.77 1.65
C VAL A 250 -19.13 18.32 2.05
N SER A 251 -19.65 18.86 3.16
CA SER A 251 -20.91 18.50 3.80
C SER A 251 -22.10 18.49 2.83
N SER A 252 -22.21 19.51 1.97
CA SER A 252 -23.28 19.66 0.97
C SER A 252 -23.32 18.54 -0.08
N ARG A 253 -22.23 17.76 -0.23
CA ARG A 253 -22.16 16.61 -1.15
C ARG A 253 -22.61 15.29 -0.52
N LYS A 254 -22.86 15.22 0.80
CA LYS A 254 -23.22 13.97 1.52
C LYS A 254 -24.48 13.29 0.97
N GLY A 255 -25.46 14.07 0.51
CA GLY A 255 -26.78 13.58 0.11
C GLY A 255 -26.92 13.09 -1.34
N SER A 256 -25.96 13.38 -2.22
CA SER A 256 -26.19 13.25 -3.67
C SER A 256 -25.22 12.32 -4.41
N SER A 257 -24.01 12.04 -3.87
CA SER A 257 -23.02 11.25 -4.64
C SER A 257 -21.81 10.66 -3.89
N LEU A 258 -21.67 10.83 -2.58
CA LEU A 258 -20.50 10.34 -1.86
C LEU A 258 -20.65 8.87 -1.44
N GLN A 259 -19.68 8.05 -1.83
CA GLN A 259 -19.52 6.70 -1.27
C GLN A 259 -19.36 6.76 0.25
N HIS A 260 -19.76 5.70 0.96
CA HIS A 260 -19.77 5.67 2.43
C HIS A 260 -18.41 6.04 3.05
N PHE A 261 -17.30 5.46 2.52
CA PHE A 261 -15.94 5.71 3.00
C PHE A 261 -15.45 7.17 2.79
N LYS A 262 -16.13 7.97 1.96
CA LYS A 262 -15.82 9.40 1.78
C LYS A 262 -16.54 10.32 2.78
N LYS A 263 -17.63 9.86 3.38
CA LYS A 263 -18.50 10.68 4.25
C LYS A 263 -17.80 11.24 5.50
N PRO A 264 -16.85 10.53 6.15
CA PRO A 264 -16.10 11.08 7.30
C PRO A 264 -15.27 12.32 6.96
N TRP A 265 -14.95 12.55 5.69
CA TRP A 265 -14.10 13.64 5.22
C TRP A 265 -14.90 14.83 4.66
N ALA A 266 -16.23 14.75 4.70
CA ALA A 266 -17.13 15.78 4.20
C ALA A 266 -17.43 16.82 5.28
N HIS A 267 -16.45 17.70 5.49
CA HIS A 267 -16.50 18.81 6.44
C HIS A 267 -17.33 19.97 5.90
N ASP A 268 -17.70 20.90 6.77
CA ASP A 268 -18.43 22.09 6.35
C ASP A 268 -17.48 23.08 5.63
N HIS A 269 -17.74 23.32 4.36
CA HIS A 269 -16.99 24.23 3.50
C HIS A 269 -17.75 24.46 2.18
N GLU A 270 -17.55 25.63 1.57
CA GLU A 270 -18.07 25.91 0.22
C GLU A 270 -17.52 24.92 -0.82
N PRO A 271 -18.32 24.50 -1.82
CA PRO A 271 -17.85 23.61 -2.88
C PRO A 271 -16.71 24.24 -3.70
N ILE A 272 -15.60 23.51 -3.84
CA ILE A 272 -14.47 23.90 -4.68
C ILE A 272 -14.25 22.83 -5.75
N LYS A 273 -14.11 23.22 -7.02
CA LYS A 273 -13.91 22.28 -8.14
C LYS A 273 -12.44 21.95 -8.41
N GLY A 274 -11.56 22.96 -8.40
CA GLY A 274 -10.16 22.81 -8.81
C GLY A 274 -9.20 22.59 -7.63
N LEU A 275 -8.10 21.87 -7.88
CA LEU A 275 -7.06 21.65 -6.86
C LEU A 275 -6.39 22.97 -6.45
N LEU A 276 -6.06 23.84 -7.41
CA LEU A 276 -5.40 25.12 -7.10
C LEU A 276 -6.26 26.00 -6.18
N ASP A 277 -7.56 26.08 -6.46
CA ASP A 277 -8.49 26.83 -5.61
C ASP A 277 -8.61 26.20 -4.22
N ALA A 278 -8.58 24.86 -4.13
CA ALA A 278 -8.58 24.16 -2.85
C ALA A 278 -7.30 24.45 -2.06
N VAL A 279 -6.12 24.47 -2.71
CA VAL A 279 -4.85 24.85 -2.08
C VAL A 279 -4.93 26.29 -1.55
N LYS A 280 -5.45 27.24 -2.32
CA LYS A 280 -5.57 28.64 -1.90
C LYS A 280 -6.55 28.83 -0.75
N ALA A 281 -7.66 28.09 -0.73
CA ALA A 281 -8.69 28.19 0.30
C ALA A 281 -8.29 27.50 1.60
N ILE A 282 -7.84 26.23 1.50
CA ILE A 282 -7.50 25.39 2.65
C ILE A 282 -6.13 25.75 3.24
N LYS A 283 -5.23 26.28 2.41
CA LYS A 283 -3.85 26.61 2.77
C LYS A 283 -3.11 25.44 3.43
N PRO A 284 -3.07 24.27 2.79
CA PRO A 284 -2.48 23.08 3.39
C PRO A 284 -0.96 23.24 3.53
N THR A 285 -0.44 22.60 4.57
CA THR A 285 1.01 22.44 4.79
C THR A 285 1.55 21.16 4.13
N VAL A 286 0.66 20.19 3.89
CA VAL A 286 0.96 18.89 3.29
C VAL A 286 0.01 18.65 2.11
N LEU A 287 0.58 18.40 0.93
CA LEU A 287 -0.17 18.07 -0.28
C LEU A 287 0.16 16.63 -0.72
N ILE A 288 -0.87 15.79 -0.83
CA ILE A 288 -0.71 14.35 -1.11
C ILE A 288 -1.49 13.95 -2.36
N GLY A 289 -0.80 13.45 -3.37
CA GLY A 289 -1.35 12.98 -4.62
C GLY A 289 -1.54 11.47 -4.59
N SER A 290 -2.77 11.00 -4.81
CA SER A 290 -3.13 9.58 -4.90
C SER A 290 -4.25 9.36 -5.93
N SER A 291 -4.22 10.16 -6.99
CA SER A 291 -5.32 10.25 -7.96
C SER A 291 -5.24 9.24 -9.11
N GLY A 292 -4.03 8.76 -9.41
CA GLY A 292 -3.72 7.99 -10.61
C GLY A 292 -3.67 8.84 -11.88
N VAL A 293 -3.63 10.18 -11.78
CA VAL A 293 -3.62 11.12 -12.91
C VAL A 293 -2.38 12.00 -12.85
N GLY A 294 -1.50 11.82 -13.83
CA GLY A 294 -0.23 12.56 -13.90
C GLY A 294 -0.37 14.05 -14.20
N LYS A 295 0.65 14.82 -13.83
CA LYS A 295 0.79 16.26 -14.10
C LYS A 295 -0.32 17.15 -13.53
N THR A 296 -0.90 16.74 -12.41
CA THR A 296 -1.98 17.45 -11.72
C THR A 296 -1.49 18.41 -10.64
N PHE A 297 -0.28 18.20 -10.10
CA PHE A 297 0.41 19.21 -9.31
C PHE A 297 1.14 20.13 -10.28
N THR A 298 0.42 21.10 -10.84
CA THR A 298 0.99 22.04 -11.81
C THR A 298 1.96 23.01 -11.15
N LYS A 299 2.68 23.80 -11.96
CA LYS A 299 3.56 24.86 -11.49
C LYS A 299 2.84 25.80 -10.51
N GLU A 300 1.64 26.25 -10.87
CA GLU A 300 0.84 27.16 -10.05
C GLU A 300 0.44 26.53 -8.71
N VAL A 301 0.19 25.22 -8.69
CA VAL A 301 -0.13 24.48 -7.46
C VAL A 301 1.09 24.42 -6.54
N VAL A 302 2.26 24.07 -7.08
CA VAL A 302 3.50 23.94 -6.28
C VAL A 302 3.99 25.32 -5.82
N GLU A 303 3.94 26.34 -6.67
CA GLU A 303 4.26 27.72 -6.28
C GLU A 303 3.29 28.23 -5.21
N ALA A 304 1.99 27.92 -5.30
CA ALA A 304 1.03 28.26 -4.26
C ALA A 304 1.40 27.58 -2.92
N MET A 305 1.69 26.27 -2.93
CA MET A 305 2.19 25.57 -1.75
C MET A 305 3.44 26.21 -1.15
N ALA A 306 4.41 26.60 -2.00
CA ALA A 306 5.67 27.20 -1.58
C ALA A 306 5.51 28.67 -1.11
N SER A 307 4.48 29.38 -1.56
CA SER A 307 4.15 30.72 -1.08
C SER A 307 3.49 30.71 0.30
N LEU A 308 2.75 29.64 0.61
CA LEU A 308 2.02 29.47 1.87
C LEU A 308 2.88 28.88 2.99
N ASN A 309 3.93 28.15 2.62
CA ASN A 309 4.73 27.37 3.55
C ASN A 309 6.23 27.60 3.29
N GLU A 310 7.00 27.76 4.37
CA GLU A 310 8.46 27.83 4.25
C GLU A 310 9.04 26.55 3.64
N LYS A 311 8.58 25.38 4.12
CA LYS A 311 8.95 24.04 3.65
C LYS A 311 7.70 23.19 3.36
N PRO A 312 7.07 23.32 2.18
CA PRO A 312 5.87 22.54 1.86
C PRO A 312 6.21 21.06 1.75
N ILE A 313 5.38 20.19 2.31
CA ILE A 313 5.50 18.73 2.10
C ILE A 313 4.64 18.36 0.89
N ILE A 314 5.27 17.79 -0.15
CA ILE A 314 4.61 17.42 -1.41
C ILE A 314 4.87 15.95 -1.70
N LEU A 315 3.82 15.13 -1.67
CA LEU A 315 3.91 13.69 -1.90
C LEU A 315 3.18 13.30 -3.20
N ALA A 316 3.90 12.94 -4.26
CA ALA A 316 3.33 12.54 -5.56
C ALA A 316 3.29 11.01 -5.69
N LEU A 317 2.26 10.36 -5.14
CA LEU A 317 2.26 8.92 -4.86
C LEU A 317 1.74 8.06 -6.01
N SER A 318 1.15 8.66 -7.04
CA SER A 318 0.55 7.91 -8.15
C SER A 318 1.60 7.14 -8.96
N ASN A 319 1.24 5.93 -9.38
CA ASN A 319 2.10 5.00 -10.09
C ASN A 319 1.46 4.54 -11.42
N PRO A 320 2.25 4.25 -12.46
CA PRO A 320 3.71 4.41 -12.58
C PRO A 320 4.13 5.88 -12.76
N THR A 321 5.41 6.15 -13.07
CA THR A 321 5.96 7.52 -13.24
C THR A 321 5.12 8.41 -14.16
N SER A 322 4.52 7.86 -15.22
CA SER A 322 3.64 8.61 -16.13
C SER A 322 2.35 9.13 -15.47
N GLN A 323 1.98 8.57 -14.32
CA GLN A 323 0.83 8.99 -13.51
C GLN A 323 1.23 9.82 -12.29
N SER A 324 2.52 10.09 -12.07
CA SER A 324 2.98 10.93 -10.96
C SER A 324 2.39 12.34 -11.09
N GLU A 325 1.86 12.88 -9.99
CA GLU A 325 1.22 14.19 -9.97
C GLU A 325 2.15 15.32 -10.42
N CYS A 326 3.43 15.22 -10.08
CA CYS A 326 4.55 15.96 -10.67
C CYS A 326 5.83 15.11 -10.57
N THR A 327 6.90 15.54 -11.24
CA THR A 327 8.24 14.97 -11.10
C THR A 327 8.99 15.59 -9.93
N ALA A 328 10.08 14.93 -9.51
CA ALA A 328 10.98 15.50 -8.50
C ALA A 328 11.60 16.83 -8.97
N GLU A 329 12.01 16.92 -10.24
CA GLU A 329 12.61 18.13 -10.81
C GLU A 329 11.63 19.31 -10.79
N GLU A 330 10.38 19.08 -11.18
CA GLU A 330 9.31 20.07 -11.11
C GLU A 330 9.04 20.51 -9.67
N ALA A 331 8.92 19.56 -8.73
CA ALA A 331 8.67 19.88 -7.32
C ALA A 331 9.77 20.75 -6.70
N TYR A 332 11.05 20.42 -6.93
CA TYR A 332 12.17 21.21 -6.42
C TYR A 332 12.31 22.55 -7.14
N THR A 333 12.15 22.58 -8.47
CA THR A 333 12.29 23.82 -9.25
C THR A 333 11.21 24.84 -8.89
N TRP A 334 9.95 24.41 -8.86
CA TRP A 334 8.80 25.30 -8.60
C TRP A 334 8.64 25.69 -7.13
N SER A 335 9.36 25.03 -6.21
CA SER A 335 9.41 25.40 -4.79
C SER A 335 10.72 26.07 -4.37
N GLU A 336 11.58 26.41 -5.33
CA GLU A 336 12.90 26.99 -5.07
C GLU A 336 13.78 26.12 -4.14
N GLY A 337 13.67 24.80 -4.28
CA GLY A 337 14.41 23.81 -3.49
C GLY A 337 13.88 23.63 -2.06
N ARG A 338 12.75 24.26 -1.70
CA ARG A 338 12.21 24.23 -0.33
C ARG A 338 11.28 23.06 -0.05
N ALA A 339 10.70 22.44 -1.09
CA ALA A 339 9.79 21.32 -0.90
C ALA A 339 10.50 20.10 -0.30
N ILE A 340 9.83 19.46 0.66
CA ILE A 340 10.14 18.09 1.07
C ILE A 340 9.32 17.19 0.17
N PHE A 341 10.02 16.49 -0.72
CA PHE A 341 9.38 15.72 -1.78
C PHE A 341 9.63 14.22 -1.62
N ALA A 342 8.56 13.45 -1.81
CA ALA A 342 8.66 12.02 -2.07
C ALA A 342 7.59 11.58 -3.09
N SER A 343 7.87 10.47 -3.77
CA SER A 343 6.99 9.96 -4.83
C SER A 343 6.70 8.47 -4.67
N GLY A 344 5.66 7.99 -5.33
CA GLY A 344 5.36 6.55 -5.40
C GLY A 344 6.36 5.81 -6.31
N SER A 345 6.64 6.42 -7.47
CA SER A 345 7.60 5.91 -8.45
C SER A 345 9.00 6.52 -8.26
N PRO A 346 10.07 5.80 -8.63
CA PRO A 346 11.43 6.32 -8.47
C PRO A 346 11.70 7.47 -9.45
N PHE A 347 12.41 8.49 -8.97
CA PHE A 347 13.03 9.54 -9.79
C PHE A 347 14.54 9.58 -9.55
N ASP A 348 15.26 10.11 -10.53
CA ASP A 348 16.70 10.35 -10.41
C ASP A 348 16.99 11.54 -9.47
N PRO A 349 18.21 11.61 -8.91
CA PRO A 349 18.62 12.80 -8.15
C PRO A 349 18.51 14.08 -8.99
N VAL A 350 18.13 15.18 -8.34
CA VAL A 350 17.96 16.49 -8.97
C VAL A 350 19.02 17.45 -8.43
N GLU A 351 19.76 18.09 -9.31
CA GLU A 351 20.64 19.19 -8.95
C GLU A 351 19.90 20.52 -9.07
N TYR A 352 19.83 21.28 -7.98
CA TYR A 352 19.19 22.59 -7.95
C TYR A 352 20.00 23.54 -7.05
N ASN A 353 20.42 24.70 -7.59
CA ASN A 353 21.28 25.69 -6.91
C ASN A 353 22.51 25.06 -6.21
N SER A 354 23.27 24.24 -6.95
CA SER A 354 24.48 23.54 -6.47
C SER A 354 24.25 22.56 -5.31
N LYS A 355 22.99 22.21 -5.01
CA LYS A 355 22.61 21.17 -4.04
C LYS A 355 21.97 20.00 -4.78
N VAL A 356 22.38 18.79 -4.41
CA VAL A 356 21.81 17.55 -4.95
C VAL A 356 20.73 17.03 -4.02
N TYR A 357 19.50 16.98 -4.52
CA TYR A 357 18.34 16.41 -3.85
C TYR A 357 18.13 14.98 -4.32
N VAL A 358 17.96 14.06 -3.37
CA VAL A 358 17.57 12.68 -3.70
C VAL A 358 16.13 12.50 -3.25
N PRO A 359 15.16 12.36 -4.18
CA PRO A 359 13.77 12.20 -3.80
C PRO A 359 13.53 10.87 -3.10
N GLY A 360 12.78 10.91 -1.99
CA GLY A 360 12.33 9.72 -1.30
C GLY A 360 11.31 8.94 -2.13
N GLN A 361 11.23 7.62 -1.93
CA GLN A 361 10.19 6.80 -2.55
C GLN A 361 9.30 6.19 -1.46
N ALA A 362 8.02 6.57 -1.46
CA ALA A 362 6.98 5.99 -0.61
C ALA A 362 6.56 4.61 -1.16
N ASN A 363 7.43 3.62 -0.97
CA ASN A 363 7.25 2.28 -1.51
C ASN A 363 6.77 1.32 -0.41
N ASN A 364 5.60 0.70 -0.61
CA ASN A 364 5.00 -0.26 0.32
C ASN A 364 5.94 -1.43 0.70
N ALA A 365 6.96 -1.72 -0.14
CA ALA A 365 8.02 -2.69 0.15
C ALA A 365 8.85 -2.38 1.41
N TYR A 366 8.76 -1.17 1.98
CA TYR A 366 9.29 -0.90 3.31
C TYR A 366 8.46 -1.54 4.42
N ILE A 367 7.14 -1.67 4.23
CA ILE A 367 6.17 -2.05 5.27
C ILE A 367 5.81 -3.53 5.18
N PHE A 368 5.13 -3.96 4.11
CA PHE A 368 4.47 -5.27 4.07
C PHE A 368 5.40 -6.45 4.41
N PRO A 369 6.70 -6.49 3.99
CA PRO A 369 7.54 -7.64 4.29
C PRO A 369 7.81 -7.80 5.80
N GLY A 370 8.12 -6.69 6.48
CA GLY A 370 8.33 -6.68 7.93
C GLY A 370 7.02 -6.84 8.69
N PHE A 371 5.96 -6.20 8.20
CA PHE A 371 4.62 -6.27 8.79
C PHE A 371 4.10 -7.70 8.81
N GLY A 372 4.06 -8.37 7.65
CA GLY A 372 3.61 -9.76 7.57
C GLY A 372 4.54 -10.72 8.32
N LEU A 373 5.86 -10.51 8.31
CA LEU A 373 6.75 -11.29 9.17
C LEU A 373 6.36 -11.15 10.65
N GLY A 374 6.08 -9.93 11.14
CA GLY A 374 5.65 -9.66 12.51
C GLY A 374 4.36 -10.40 12.90
N LEU A 375 3.37 -10.41 12.02
CA LEU A 375 2.13 -11.17 12.20
C LEU A 375 2.41 -12.68 12.31
N ILE A 376 3.25 -13.21 11.44
CA ILE A 376 3.53 -14.65 11.38
C ILE A 376 4.34 -15.12 12.58
N ILE A 377 5.41 -14.40 12.97
CA ILE A 377 6.29 -14.81 14.05
C ILE A 377 5.64 -14.71 15.43
N SER A 378 4.65 -13.83 15.60
CA SER A 378 3.80 -13.74 16.79
C SER A 378 2.59 -14.70 16.74
N GLY A 379 2.29 -15.26 15.55
CA GLY A 379 1.08 -16.02 15.32
C GLY A 379 -0.17 -15.17 15.57
N ALA A 380 -0.16 -13.93 15.12
CA ALA A 380 -1.31 -13.04 15.19
C ALA A 380 -2.52 -13.67 14.48
N ILE A 381 -3.71 -13.44 15.02
CA ILE A 381 -4.97 -13.91 14.39
C ILE A 381 -5.76 -12.78 13.72
N ARG A 382 -5.44 -11.51 14.02
CA ARG A 382 -6.08 -10.33 13.44
C ARG A 382 -5.05 -9.21 13.25
N VAL A 383 -5.28 -8.38 12.23
CA VAL A 383 -4.60 -7.10 12.07
C VAL A 383 -5.37 -6.04 12.85
N HIS A 384 -4.64 -5.24 13.63
CA HIS A 384 -5.16 -4.08 14.34
C HIS A 384 -4.44 -2.82 13.87
N ASP A 385 -5.11 -1.67 13.87
CA ASP A 385 -4.57 -0.44 13.28
C ASP A 385 -3.34 0.08 14.07
N ASP A 386 -3.31 -0.12 15.40
CA ASP A 386 -2.10 0.10 16.23
C ASP A 386 -0.85 -0.67 15.74
N MET A 387 -1.00 -1.78 15.03
CA MET A 387 0.16 -2.48 14.41
C MET A 387 0.71 -1.71 13.21
N LEU A 388 -0.16 -1.03 12.45
CA LEU A 388 0.21 -0.19 11.32
C LEU A 388 0.90 1.09 11.81
N LEU A 389 0.41 1.70 12.89
CA LEU A 389 1.09 2.81 13.56
C LEU A 389 2.49 2.40 14.00
N ALA A 390 2.61 1.29 14.72
CA ALA A 390 3.90 0.78 15.17
C ALA A 390 4.87 0.50 14.01
N ALA A 391 4.38 -0.01 12.88
CA ALA A 391 5.20 -0.19 11.67
C ALA A 391 5.67 1.14 11.08
N SER A 392 4.80 2.14 11.06
CA SER A 392 5.06 3.49 10.52
C SER A 392 6.10 4.23 11.37
N GLU A 393 5.90 4.29 12.68
CA GLU A 393 6.83 4.86 13.65
C GLU A 393 8.21 4.19 13.53
N THR A 394 8.23 2.85 13.48
CA THR A 394 9.49 2.08 13.41
C THR A 394 10.26 2.40 12.14
N LEU A 395 9.57 2.57 11.00
CA LEU A 395 10.21 2.96 9.74
C LEU A 395 10.76 4.39 9.81
N ALA A 396 9.99 5.33 10.35
CA ALA A 396 10.43 6.72 10.54
C ALA A 396 11.66 6.83 11.45
N GLU A 397 11.75 6.01 12.50
CA GLU A 397 12.92 5.90 13.39
C GLU A 397 14.19 5.41 12.67
N GLN A 398 14.08 4.77 11.50
CA GLN A 398 15.25 4.29 10.76
C GLN A 398 15.92 5.37 9.91
N VAL A 399 15.30 6.55 9.75
CA VAL A 399 15.88 7.67 9.00
C VAL A 399 16.93 8.38 9.87
N LYS A 400 18.16 8.43 9.39
CA LYS A 400 19.30 9.02 10.09
C LYS A 400 19.53 10.48 9.65
N GLN A 401 20.32 11.22 10.44
CA GLN A 401 20.70 12.60 10.10
C GLN A 401 21.30 12.73 8.70
N GLU A 402 22.19 11.81 8.31
CA GLU A 402 22.79 11.75 6.96
C GLU A 402 21.74 11.65 5.83
N ASN A 403 20.55 11.10 6.11
CA ASN A 403 19.45 11.05 5.15
C ASN A 403 18.75 12.41 5.08
N PHE A 404 18.47 13.02 6.24
CA PHE A 404 17.86 14.34 6.34
C PHE A 404 18.71 15.45 5.70
N ASP A 405 20.04 15.35 5.81
CA ASP A 405 20.98 16.29 5.17
C ASP A 405 20.83 16.31 3.64
N ARG A 406 20.28 15.22 3.07
CA ARG A 406 19.97 15.04 1.65
C ARG A 406 18.47 15.16 1.33
N ALA A 407 17.68 15.67 2.29
CA ALA A 407 16.22 15.79 2.23
C ALA A 407 15.47 14.45 2.05
N LEU A 408 16.08 13.32 2.43
CA LEU A 408 15.43 12.01 2.39
C LEU A 408 14.60 11.77 3.64
N ILE A 409 13.31 11.45 3.43
CA ILE A 409 12.37 11.07 4.50
C ILE A 409 12.15 9.56 4.63
N TYR A 410 12.92 8.76 3.88
CA TYR A 410 12.94 7.30 3.98
C TYR A 410 14.38 6.79 4.07
N PRO A 411 14.64 5.71 4.84
CA PRO A 411 15.97 5.13 4.92
C PRO A 411 16.34 4.44 3.60
N PRO A 412 17.63 4.24 3.28
CA PRO A 412 18.02 3.56 2.06
C PRO A 412 17.71 2.06 2.07
N PHE A 413 17.24 1.53 0.94
CA PHE A 413 16.86 0.11 0.74
C PHE A 413 17.97 -0.93 1.01
N TYR A 414 19.25 -0.58 1.06
CA TYR A 414 20.30 -1.59 1.27
C TYR A 414 20.21 -2.27 2.65
N ASN A 415 19.62 -1.57 3.64
CA ASN A 415 19.37 -2.09 4.99
C ASN A 415 17.99 -2.73 5.18
N ILE A 416 17.27 -3.03 4.09
CA ILE A 416 15.84 -3.40 4.15
C ILE A 416 15.55 -4.60 5.05
N ARG A 417 16.38 -5.66 5.05
CA ARG A 417 16.17 -6.80 5.96
C ARG A 417 16.23 -6.40 7.44
N LYS A 418 17.16 -5.51 7.81
CA LYS A 418 17.26 -4.99 9.19
C LYS A 418 16.06 -4.11 9.54
N ILE A 419 15.59 -3.31 8.59
CA ILE A 419 14.36 -2.51 8.73
C ILE A 419 13.15 -3.45 8.94
N SER A 420 12.98 -4.45 8.08
CA SER A 420 11.90 -5.44 8.18
C SER A 420 11.93 -6.22 9.48
N ALA A 421 13.11 -6.60 10.00
CA ALA A 421 13.22 -7.27 11.30
C ALA A 421 12.75 -6.38 12.47
N LYS A 422 13.10 -5.09 12.44
CA LYS A 422 12.63 -4.13 13.46
C LYS A 422 11.12 -3.89 13.38
N ILE A 423 10.58 -3.70 12.17
CA ILE A 423 9.14 -3.59 11.95
C ILE A 423 8.44 -4.86 12.46
N ALA A 424 8.93 -6.04 12.08
CA ALA A 424 8.37 -7.32 12.52
C ALA A 424 8.36 -7.45 14.05
N ALA A 425 9.44 -7.04 14.72
CA ALA A 425 9.53 -7.06 16.17
C ALA A 425 8.50 -6.13 16.83
N LYS A 426 8.30 -4.92 16.30
CA LYS A 426 7.36 -3.93 16.84
C LYS A 426 5.90 -4.31 16.57
N VAL A 427 5.61 -4.83 15.39
CA VAL A 427 4.29 -5.41 15.05
C VAL A 427 3.99 -6.61 15.94
N ALA A 428 4.94 -7.53 16.11
CA ALA A 428 4.79 -8.67 17.02
C ALA A 428 4.56 -8.20 18.46
N ALA A 429 5.28 -7.18 18.93
CA ALA A 429 5.08 -6.60 20.26
C ALA A 429 3.65 -6.10 20.44
N LYS A 430 3.09 -5.35 19.47
CA LYS A 430 1.68 -4.93 19.50
C LYS A 430 0.72 -6.11 19.50
N ALA A 431 0.98 -7.15 18.72
CA ALA A 431 0.15 -8.36 18.74
C ALA A 431 0.10 -9.00 20.13
N TYR A 432 1.22 -9.06 20.85
CA TYR A 432 1.24 -9.55 22.25
C TYR A 432 0.48 -8.63 23.20
N GLU A 433 0.68 -7.32 23.10
CA GLU A 433 0.03 -6.34 23.99
C GLU A 433 -1.49 -6.31 23.82
N LEU A 434 -1.97 -6.47 22.59
CA LEU A 434 -3.39 -6.50 22.26
C LEU A 434 -4.06 -7.86 22.52
N GLY A 435 -3.32 -8.86 23.00
CA GLY A 435 -3.83 -10.22 23.19
C GLY A 435 -4.17 -10.96 21.88
N LEU A 436 -3.64 -10.49 20.74
CA LEU A 436 -3.89 -11.06 19.41
C LEU A 436 -2.85 -12.10 18.99
N ALA A 437 -1.71 -12.19 19.69
CA ALA A 437 -0.66 -13.16 19.43
C ALA A 437 -0.98 -14.54 20.03
N SER A 438 -0.76 -15.60 19.25
CA SER A 438 -0.99 -16.99 19.68
C SER A 438 0.28 -17.81 19.91
N ARG A 439 1.47 -17.31 19.54
CA ARG A 439 2.75 -17.97 19.85
C ARG A 439 3.26 -17.51 21.20
N LEU A 440 2.83 -18.22 22.24
CA LEU A 440 3.16 -17.93 23.64
C LEU A 440 4.22 -18.93 24.18
N PRO A 441 5.12 -18.50 25.09
CA PRO A 441 5.27 -17.15 25.62
C PRO A 441 5.96 -16.18 24.64
N ARG A 442 5.82 -14.87 24.88
CA ARG A 442 6.51 -13.81 24.12
C ARG A 442 8.04 -13.97 24.26
N PRO A 443 8.81 -14.05 23.16
CA PRO A 443 10.28 -14.03 23.21
C PRO A 443 10.81 -12.74 23.87
N LYS A 444 11.90 -12.87 24.64
CA LYS A 444 12.52 -11.74 25.35
C LYS A 444 13.04 -10.65 24.40
N ASP A 445 13.74 -11.07 23.34
CA ASP A 445 14.27 -10.18 22.30
C ASP A 445 13.56 -10.47 20.98
N LEU A 446 12.58 -9.62 20.65
CA LEU A 446 11.78 -9.79 19.43
C LEU A 446 12.54 -9.45 18.16
N VAL A 447 13.56 -8.58 18.20
CA VAL A 447 14.37 -8.25 17.01
C VAL A 447 15.23 -9.45 16.66
N LYS A 448 15.97 -9.99 17.63
CA LYS A 448 16.78 -11.20 17.43
C LYS A 448 15.92 -12.40 17.04
N TYR A 449 14.73 -12.53 17.61
CA TYR A 449 13.78 -13.57 17.23
C TYR A 449 13.31 -13.40 15.78
N ALA A 450 12.93 -12.18 15.34
CA ALA A 450 12.57 -11.91 13.97
C ALA A 450 13.71 -12.25 12.98
N GLU A 451 14.94 -11.81 13.28
CA GLU A 451 16.13 -12.15 12.48
C GLU A 451 16.36 -13.66 12.39
N SER A 452 16.19 -14.40 13.50
CA SER A 452 16.33 -15.86 13.52
C SER A 452 15.26 -16.60 12.70
N CYS A 453 14.09 -15.98 12.50
CA CYS A 453 13.02 -16.54 11.68
C CYS A 453 13.21 -16.30 10.18
N MET A 454 14.07 -15.34 9.80
CA MET A 454 14.25 -14.95 8.40
C MET A 454 14.93 -16.05 7.57
N TYR A 455 14.35 -16.33 6.41
CA TYR A 455 14.88 -17.20 5.38
C TYR A 455 16.25 -16.70 4.88
N SER A 456 17.22 -17.62 4.92
CA SER A 456 18.53 -17.46 4.30
C SER A 456 18.54 -18.17 2.94
N PRO A 457 18.87 -17.47 1.84
CA PRO A 457 18.95 -18.06 0.51
C PRO A 457 20.25 -18.85 0.27
N LEU A 458 21.08 -19.05 1.30
CA LEU A 458 22.27 -19.90 1.18
C LEU A 458 21.85 -21.35 0.90
N TYR A 459 22.49 -21.97 -0.10
CA TYR A 459 22.24 -23.36 -0.44
C TYR A 459 22.46 -24.27 0.76
N ARG A 460 21.61 -25.29 0.88
CA ARG A 460 21.78 -26.37 1.86
C ARG A 460 22.79 -27.37 1.32
N SER A 461 23.58 -27.95 2.21
CA SER A 461 24.37 -29.13 1.89
C SER A 461 23.45 -30.35 1.84
N TYR A 462 23.35 -30.98 0.67
CA TYR A 462 22.69 -32.28 0.54
C TYR A 462 23.69 -33.38 0.94
N ARG A 463 23.18 -34.45 1.56
CA ARG A 463 23.95 -35.64 1.90
C ARG A 463 23.63 -36.76 0.92
#